data_AF-A0A2T2ULQ3-F1
#
_entry.id   AF-A0A2T2ULQ3-F1
#
_cell.length_a   1.000
_cell.length_b   1.000
_cell.length_c   1.000
_cell.angle_alpha   90.00
_cell.angle_beta   90.00
_cell.angle_gamma   90.00
#
_symmetry.space_group_name_H-M   'P 1'
#
loop_
_entity.id
_entity.type
_entity.pdbx_description
1 polymer ?
#
loop_
_entity_poly.entity_id
_entity_poly.type
_entity_poly.pdbx_seq_one_letter_code
_entity_poly.pdbx_strand_id
1 'polypeptide(L)'
;MTLLDWLFVVGYLVLSFGIALYYYQRAGQDTSEFFLSGRAMPWWLAGTSMVATTFAVDTPLLVTEIVAQDGIAGNWLWWNAAIGGML
;
A
#
# COMPACT_ATOMS: atom_id res chain seq x y z
N MET A 1 3.87 20.83 15.25
CA MET A 1 2.80 20.41 14.32
C MET A 1 1.84 21.57 14.19
N THR A 2 1.66 22.05 12.96
CA THR A 2 0.83 23.20 12.62
C THR A 2 -0.61 22.76 12.38
N LEU A 3 -1.55 23.72 12.32
CA LEU A 3 -2.95 23.44 11.94
C LEU A 3 -3.04 22.76 10.56
N LEU A 4 -2.14 23.13 9.64
CA LEU A 4 -2.06 22.59 8.30
C LEU A 4 -1.69 21.10 8.29
N ASP A 5 -0.81 20.66 9.19
CA ASP A 5 -0.45 19.23 9.33
C ASP A 5 -1.68 18.40 9.73
N TRP A 6 -2.46 18.89 10.69
CA TRP A 6 -3.70 18.23 11.12
C TRP A 6 -4.77 18.20 10.04
N LEU A 7 -4.87 19.24 9.20
CA LEU A 7 -5.78 19.25 8.06
C LEU A 7 -5.45 18.13 7.07
N PHE A 8 -4.16 17.87 6.81
CA PHE A 8 -3.76 16.74 5.95
C PHE A 8 -4.10 15.39 6.57
N VAL A 9 -3.85 15.21 7.87
CA VAL A 9 -4.20 13.97 8.57
C VAL A 9 -5.71 13.69 8.51
N VAL A 10 -6.52 14.69 8.87
CA VAL A 10 -7.98 14.56 8.83
C VAL A 10 -8.46 14.33 7.40
N GLY A 11 -7.93 15.07 6.43
CA GLY A 11 -8.27 14.91 5.01
C GLY A 11 -7.98 13.49 4.49
N TYR A 12 -6.82 12.94 4.83
CA TYR A 12 -6.44 11.57 4.47
C TYR A 12 -7.40 10.53 5.08
N LEU A 13 -7.76 10.68 6.35
CA LEU A 13 -8.69 9.77 7.03
C LEU A 13 -10.08 9.85 6.41
N VAL A 14 -10.60 11.06 6.17
CA VAL A 14 -11.91 11.26 5.52
C VAL A 14 -11.94 10.63 4.14
N LEU A 15 -10.89 10.81 3.34
CA LEU A 15 -10.77 10.20 2.02
C LEU A 15 -10.75 8.67 2.10
N SER A 16 -9.94 8.12 3.01
CA SER A 16 -9.82 6.66 3.21
C SER A 16 -11.15 6.02 3.63
N PHE A 17 -11.83 6.60 4.63
CA PHE A 17 -13.15 6.13 5.06
C PHE A 17 -14.23 6.37 4.00
N GLY A 18 -14.14 7.48 3.26
CA GLY A 18 -15.07 7.78 2.16
C GLY A 18 -15.04 6.72 1.07
N ILE A 19 -13.85 6.28 0.66
CA ILE A 19 -13.68 5.19 -0.31
C ILE A 19 -14.23 3.88 0.27
N ALA A 20 -13.91 3.56 1.52
CA ALA A 20 -14.39 2.34 2.18
C ALA A 20 -15.94 2.29 2.24
N LEU A 21 -16.58 3.38 2.65
CA LEU A 21 -18.05 3.48 2.71
C LEU A 21 -18.71 3.39 1.34
N TYR A 22 -18.08 3.96 0.31
CA TYR A 22 -18.58 3.87 -1.06
C TYR A 22 -18.59 2.42 -1.60
N TYR A 23 -17.52 1.65 -1.33
CA TYR A 23 -17.41 0.28 -1.83
C TYR A 23 -18.02 -0.78 -0.90
N TYR A 24 -18.33 -0.46 0.37
CA TYR A 24 -18.85 -1.42 1.35
C TYR A 24 -20.11 -2.16 0.87
N GLN A 25 -21.08 -1.43 0.29
CA GLN A 25 -22.33 -2.05 -0.20
C GLN A 25 -22.09 -3.04 -1.33
N ARG A 26 -21.14 -2.74 -2.23
CA ARG A 26 -20.78 -3.63 -3.35
C ARG A 26 -20.03 -4.87 -2.86
N ALA A 27 -19.04 -4.68 -1.99
CA ALA A 27 -18.26 -5.76 -1.42
C ALA A 27 -19.13 -6.73 -0.58
N GLY A 28 -20.25 -6.26 -0.02
CA GLY A 28 -21.18 -7.09 0.76
C GLY A 28 -22.18 -7.91 -0.05
N GLN A 29 -22.22 -7.81 -1.39
CA GLN A 29 -23.21 -8.51 -2.22
C GLN A 29 -22.98 -10.03 -2.24
N ASP A 30 -21.73 -10.46 -2.40
CA ASP A 30 -21.34 -11.86 -2.36
C ASP A 30 -19.82 -12.01 -2.13
N THR A 31 -19.36 -13.25 -1.93
CA THR A 31 -17.95 -13.57 -1.71
C THR A 31 -17.07 -13.28 -2.92
N SER A 32 -17.62 -13.28 -4.14
CA SER A 32 -16.87 -13.00 -5.36
C SER A 32 -16.56 -11.50 -5.51
N GLU A 33 -17.49 -10.62 -5.15
CA GLU A 33 -17.25 -9.17 -5.06
C GLU A 33 -16.31 -8.85 -3.89
N PHE A 34 -16.47 -9.50 -2.73
CA PHE A 34 -15.60 -9.28 -1.58
C PHE A 34 -14.13 -9.65 -1.84
N PHE A 35 -13.86 -10.84 -2.39
CA PHE A 35 -12.49 -11.33 -2.55
C PHE A 35 -11.88 -11.06 -3.94
N LEU A 36 -12.70 -11.05 -5.00
CA LEU A 36 -12.21 -10.94 -6.38
C LEU A 36 -12.58 -9.60 -7.04
N SER A 37 -13.33 -8.72 -6.36
CA SER A 37 -13.87 -7.48 -6.94
C SER A 37 -14.62 -7.75 -8.27
N GLY A 38 -15.37 -8.86 -8.33
CA GLY A 38 -16.07 -9.30 -9.54
C GLY A 38 -15.15 -9.63 -10.72
N ARG A 39 -13.85 -9.90 -10.45
CA ARG A 39 -12.79 -10.11 -11.46
C ARG A 39 -12.61 -8.94 -12.43
N ALA A 40 -13.10 -7.75 -12.06
CA ALA A 40 -13.03 -6.54 -12.86
C ALA A 40 -11.83 -5.64 -12.52
N MET A 41 -10.98 -6.07 -11.57
CA MET A 41 -9.84 -5.27 -11.12
C MET A 41 -8.77 -5.20 -12.22
N PRO A 42 -8.37 -3.99 -12.67
CA PRO A 42 -7.32 -3.88 -13.66
C PRO A 42 -5.97 -4.26 -13.04
N TRP A 43 -5.09 -4.86 -13.86
CA TRP A 43 -3.81 -5.41 -13.42
C TRP A 43 -2.94 -4.39 -12.66
N TRP A 44 -2.98 -3.11 -13.04
CA TRP A 44 -2.19 -2.07 -12.40
C TRP A 44 -2.70 -1.79 -10.99
N LEU A 45 -4.01 -1.80 -10.77
CA LEU A 45 -4.59 -1.57 -9.44
C LEU A 45 -4.29 -2.75 -8.52
N ALA A 46 -4.39 -3.98 -9.05
CA ALA A 46 -4.00 -5.19 -8.33
C ALA A 46 -2.50 -5.17 -7.97
N GLY A 47 -1.64 -4.84 -8.95
CA GLY A 47 -0.19 -4.71 -8.75
C GLY A 47 0.18 -3.65 -7.71
N THR A 48 -0.40 -2.46 -7.81
CA THR A 48 -0.17 -1.38 -6.83
C THR A 48 -0.66 -1.78 -5.44
N SER A 49 -1.78 -2.48 -5.31
CA SER A 49 -2.28 -2.97 -4.01
C SER A 49 -1.32 -3.96 -3.36
N MET A 50 -0.72 -4.86 -4.15
CA MET A 50 0.26 -5.82 -3.63
C MET A 50 1.51 -5.10 -3.10
N VAL A 51 2.04 -4.13 -3.84
CA VAL A 51 3.19 -3.31 -3.40
C VAL A 51 2.84 -2.43 -2.19
N ALA A 52 1.65 -1.84 -2.16
CA ALA A 52 1.20 -1.03 -1.02
C ALA A 52 1.08 -1.86 0.27
N THR A 53 0.75 -3.15 0.17
CA THR A 53 0.62 -4.04 1.33
C THR A 53 1.97 -4.39 1.96
N THR A 54 3.04 -4.45 1.15
CA THR A 54 4.40 -4.73 1.65
C THR A 54 5.12 -3.46 2.12
N PHE A 55 4.62 -2.29 1.74
CA PHE A 55 5.16 -0.99 2.14
C PHE A 55 4.48 -0.46 3.42
N ALA A 56 4.74 -1.15 4.54
CA ALA A 56 4.30 -0.72 5.86
C ALA A 56 5.14 0.46 6.41
N VAL A 57 4.70 1.06 7.51
CA VAL A 57 5.38 2.20 8.17
C VAL A 57 6.83 1.87 8.57
N ASP A 58 7.12 0.61 8.85
CA ASP A 58 8.46 0.15 9.26
C ASP A 58 9.42 0.03 8.06
N THR A 59 8.91 -0.12 6.84
CA THR A 59 9.71 -0.33 5.64
C THR A 59 10.61 0.87 5.32
N PRO A 60 10.12 2.13 5.31
CA PRO A 60 11.00 3.30 5.16
C PRO A 60 12.07 3.40 6.24
N LEU A 61 11.73 3.06 7.50
CA LEU A 61 12.70 3.11 8.61
C LEU A 61 13.85 2.13 8.34
N LEU A 62 13.53 0.89 7.99
CA LEU A 62 14.51 -0.12 7.60
C LEU A 62 15.35 0.33 6.39
N VAL A 63 14.72 0.90 5.36
CA VAL A 63 15.43 1.40 4.17
C VAL A 63 16.42 2.50 4.55
N THR A 64 16.01 3.45 5.39
CA THR A 64 16.90 4.54 5.83
C THR A 64 18.07 4.01 6.66
N GLU A 65 17.85 2.99 7.48
CA GLU A 65 18.90 2.34 8.26
C GLU A 65 19.90 1.61 7.37
N ILE A 66 19.43 0.80 6.41
CA ILE A 66 20.27 0.11 5.42
C ILE A 66 21.09 1.12 4.63
N VAL A 67 20.49 2.21 4.16
CA VAL A 67 21.22 3.23 3.40
C VAL A 67 22.25 3.95 4.26
N ALA A 68 21.96 4.17 5.55
CA ALA A 68 22.90 4.79 6.48
C ALA A 68 24.11 3.89 6.80
N GLN A 69 23.91 2.57 6.86
CA GLN A 69 24.97 1.60 7.20
C GLN A 69 25.76 1.12 5.98
N ASP A 70 25.06 0.72 4.91
CA ASP A 70 25.62 0.03 3.74
C ASP A 70 25.60 0.89 2.46
N GLY A 71 25.11 2.13 2.55
CA GLY A 71 24.92 3.01 1.41
C GLY A 71 23.76 2.58 0.51
N ILE A 72 23.60 3.28 -0.62
CA ILE A 72 22.50 3.02 -1.58
C ILE A 72 22.55 1.59 -2.14
N ALA A 73 23.74 0.97 -2.15
CA ALA A 73 23.95 -0.40 -2.59
C ALA A 73 23.17 -1.43 -1.76
N GLY A 74 22.90 -1.15 -0.48
CA GLY A 74 22.10 -2.02 0.39
C GLY A 74 20.66 -2.23 -0.11
N ASN A 75 20.12 -1.31 -0.92
CA ASN A 75 18.82 -1.49 -1.58
C ASN A 75 18.79 -2.67 -2.57
N TRP A 76 19.94 -3.26 -2.91
CA TRP A 76 19.99 -4.50 -3.69
C TRP A 76 19.18 -5.64 -3.06
N LEU A 77 19.02 -5.66 -1.74
CA LEU A 77 18.13 -6.59 -1.03
C LEU A 77 16.69 -6.56 -1.58
N TRP A 78 16.15 -5.37 -1.86
CA TRP A 78 14.79 -5.22 -2.40
C TRP A 78 14.69 -5.73 -3.82
N TRP A 79 15.69 -5.47 -4.65
CA TRP A 79 15.73 -5.95 -6.03
C TRP A 79 15.86 -7.48 -6.08
N ASN A 80 16.69 -8.06 -5.21
CA ASN A 80 16.80 -9.50 -5.09
C ASN A 80 15.49 -10.15 -4.62
N ALA A 81 14.84 -9.59 -3.59
CA ALA A 81 13.55 -10.07 -3.10
C ALA A 81 12.44 -9.93 -4.14
N ALA A 82 12.38 -8.81 -4.87
CA ALA A 82 11.39 -8.59 -5.93
C ALA A 82 11.53 -9.62 -7.04
N ILE A 83 12.75 -9.95 -7.47
CA ILE A 83 13.00 -10.95 -8.50
C ILE A 83 12.76 -12.37 -7.96
N GLY A 84 13.21 -12.66 -6.73
CA GLY A 84 13.12 -13.99 -6.12
C GLY A 84 11.72 -14.38 -5.66
N GLY A 85 10.86 -13.41 -5.30
CA GLY A 85 9.48 -13.64 -4.87
C GLY A 85 8.43 -13.59 -5.99
N MET A 86 8.83 -13.30 -7.23
CA MET A 86 7.97 -13.32 -8.41
C MET A 86 7.94 -14.68 -9.15
N LEU A 87 8.68 -15.69 -8.66
CA LEU A 87 8.62 -17.09 -9.10
C LEU A 87 7.83 -17.93 -8.09
#